data_AF-A0A3P6SQA0-F1
#
_entry.id   AF-A0A3P6SQA0-F1
#
_cell.length_a   1.000
_cell.length_b   1.000
_cell.length_c   1.000
_cell.angle_alpha   90.00
_cell.angle_beta   90.00
_cell.angle_gamma   90.00
#
_symmetry.space_group_name_H-M   'P 1'
#
loop_
_entity.id
_entity.type
_entity.pdbx_description
1 polymer ?
#
loop_
_entity_poly.entity_id
_entity_poly.type
_entity_poly.pdbx_seq_one_letter_code
_entity_poly.pdbx_strand_id
1 'polypeptide(L)'
;MKLNSAGAYFYLLCVGSLLFVKSASKEQILNVGFIIEGESQSWALAFQKATEAANQTLAELLTGRPHQVRLVPVLKHIEAGNAFAATKAACELLREPVVAIFGPNGNAASAQALRVSHKHGIPYMVTRWGDEPHLNNVSINLHPPQSVIGHTLRRFVEEAEEWKQLGLIYTDDEGLEKFESLLAHFKGDIIMRKWDRNDLIHKYVIKYFRTTMSQFRFVVDIPQSEIPEFLDLINEYNMTSQYYSYIFTDWVREHAIFL
;
A
#
# COMPACT_ATOMS: atom_id res chain seq x y z
N MET A 1 -39.93 36.45 -49.54
CA MET A 1 -39.30 37.40 -48.61
C MET A 1 -37.78 37.26 -48.78
N LYS A 2 -37.14 38.18 -49.51
CA LYS A 2 -35.69 38.09 -49.83
C LYS A 2 -34.90 38.73 -48.70
N LEU A 3 -34.03 37.98 -48.02
CA LEU A 3 -33.09 38.56 -47.05
C LEU A 3 -32.14 39.51 -47.79
N ASN A 4 -32.00 40.72 -47.25
CA ASN A 4 -31.10 41.75 -47.77
C ASN A 4 -29.63 41.33 -47.52
N SER A 5 -28.72 41.63 -48.44
CA SER A 5 -27.29 41.22 -48.40
C SER A 5 -26.63 41.55 -47.05
N ALA A 6 -26.91 42.72 -46.49
CA ALA A 6 -26.40 43.13 -45.18
C ALA A 6 -26.90 42.27 -44.00
N GLY A 7 -28.13 41.74 -44.07
CA GLY A 7 -28.70 40.86 -43.05
C GLY A 7 -28.08 39.45 -43.07
N ALA A 8 -27.65 38.98 -44.25
CA ALA A 8 -26.95 37.70 -44.38
C ALA A 8 -25.53 37.78 -43.79
N TYR A 9 -24.82 38.89 -43.98
CA TYR A 9 -23.52 39.14 -43.35
C TYR A 9 -23.61 39.24 -41.83
N PHE A 10 -24.65 39.89 -41.30
CA PHE A 10 -24.87 39.98 -39.86
C PHE A 10 -25.21 38.61 -39.24
N TYR A 11 -26.02 37.80 -39.91
CA TYR A 11 -26.30 36.42 -39.49
C TYR A 11 -25.05 35.53 -39.54
N LEU A 12 -24.22 35.65 -40.58
CA LEU A 12 -22.96 34.90 -40.70
C LEU A 12 -21.92 35.32 -39.65
N LEU A 13 -21.85 36.60 -39.29
CA LEU A 13 -20.99 37.09 -38.20
C LEU A 13 -21.48 36.62 -36.83
N CYS A 14 -22.80 36.63 -36.58
CA CYS A 14 -23.38 36.09 -35.33
C CYS A 14 -23.24 34.57 -35.21
N VAL A 15 -23.48 33.81 -36.28
CA VAL A 15 -23.30 32.35 -36.28
C VAL A 15 -21.81 31.98 -36.22
N GLY A 16 -20.93 32.75 -36.88
CA GLY A 16 -19.49 32.59 -36.78
C GLY A 16 -18.97 32.85 -35.36
N SER A 17 -19.47 33.88 -34.67
CA SER A 17 -19.13 34.15 -33.27
C SER A 17 -19.74 33.14 -32.29
N LEU A 18 -20.96 32.62 -32.55
CA LEU A 18 -21.55 31.51 -31.79
C LEU A 18 -20.80 30.17 -32.00
N LEU A 19 -20.21 29.94 -33.17
CA LEU A 19 -19.38 28.75 -33.46
C LEU A 19 -17.96 28.86 -32.90
N PHE A 20 -17.42 30.08 -32.74
CA PHE A 20 -16.12 30.32 -32.09
C PHE A 20 -16.17 30.30 -30.55
N VAL A 21 -17.36 30.28 -29.94
CA VAL A 21 -17.55 30.01 -28.49
C VAL A 21 -17.55 28.50 -28.20
N LYS A 22 -17.04 27.65 -29.12
CA LYS A 22 -16.59 26.30 -28.77
C LYS A 22 -15.39 26.39 -27.82
N SER A 23 -15.72 26.56 -26.54
CA SER A 23 -14.95 26.32 -25.34
C SER A 23 -13.47 26.00 -25.59
N ALA A 24 -12.60 26.99 -25.44
CA ALA A 24 -11.21 26.75 -25.12
C ALA A 24 -11.19 26.04 -23.75
N SER A 25 -11.29 24.71 -23.78
CA SER A 25 -11.23 23.86 -22.60
C SER A 25 -9.84 24.02 -22.01
N LYS A 26 -9.73 24.81 -20.94
CA LYS A 26 -8.47 25.01 -20.23
C LYS A 26 -8.16 23.72 -19.47
N GLU A 27 -7.12 23.02 -19.89
CA GLU A 27 -6.60 21.86 -19.17
C GLU A 27 -6.01 22.33 -17.83
N GLN A 28 -6.55 21.80 -16.73
CA GLN A 28 -6.07 22.05 -15.39
C GLN A 28 -5.03 21.00 -15.01
N ILE A 29 -3.81 21.45 -14.79
CA ILE A 29 -2.71 20.60 -14.32
C ILE A 29 -2.72 20.57 -12.79
N LEU A 30 -2.80 19.37 -12.21
CA LEU A 30 -2.76 19.15 -10.77
C LEU A 30 -1.54 18.30 -10.41
N ASN A 31 -0.70 18.80 -9.51
CA ASN A 31 0.47 18.06 -9.06
C ASN A 31 0.09 17.09 -7.93
N VAL A 32 0.60 15.88 -7.97
CA VAL A 32 0.46 14.87 -6.91
C VAL A 32 1.85 14.55 -6.38
N GLY A 33 2.06 14.77 -5.08
CA GLY A 33 3.35 14.57 -4.44
C GLY A 33 3.56 13.13 -3.99
N PHE A 34 4.75 12.59 -4.20
CA PHE A 34 5.16 11.27 -3.75
C PHE A 34 6.51 11.37 -3.02
N ILE A 35 6.58 10.88 -1.79
CA ILE A 35 7.83 10.79 -1.03
C ILE A 35 8.29 9.33 -1.07
N ILE A 36 9.48 9.08 -1.62
CA ILE A 36 10.02 7.73 -1.82
C ILE A 36 11.27 7.57 -0.95
N GLU A 37 11.32 6.49 -0.19
CA GLU A 37 12.51 6.11 0.57
C GLU A 37 13.45 5.22 -0.24
N GLY A 38 14.73 5.52 -0.11
CA GLY A 38 15.81 4.79 -0.78
C GLY A 38 15.82 4.98 -2.29
N GLU A 39 16.64 4.17 -2.96
CA GLU A 39 16.84 4.19 -4.41
C GLU A 39 15.86 3.26 -5.15
N SER A 40 14.69 3.02 -4.57
CA SER A 40 13.75 2.06 -5.10
C SER A 40 13.12 2.56 -6.42
N GLN A 41 13.70 2.13 -7.54
CA GLN A 41 13.21 2.45 -8.88
C GLN A 41 11.80 1.86 -9.13
N SER A 42 11.45 0.78 -8.44
CA SER A 42 10.12 0.15 -8.55
C SER A 42 9.01 1.09 -8.07
N TRP A 43 9.20 1.81 -6.96
CA TRP A 43 8.21 2.78 -6.46
C TRP A 43 8.02 3.97 -7.41
N ALA A 44 9.11 4.53 -7.93
CA ALA A 44 9.03 5.61 -8.89
C ALA A 44 8.24 5.19 -10.15
N LEU A 45 8.54 4.00 -10.68
CA LEU A 45 7.82 3.45 -11.82
C LEU A 45 6.34 3.16 -11.51
N ALA A 46 6.05 2.62 -10.33
CA ALA A 46 4.69 2.32 -9.89
C ALA A 46 3.83 3.59 -9.81
N PHE A 47 4.35 4.67 -9.21
CA PHE A 47 3.63 5.94 -9.13
C PHE A 47 3.44 6.62 -10.49
N GLN A 48 4.43 6.51 -11.38
CA GLN A 48 4.29 6.99 -12.76
C GLN A 48 3.16 6.24 -13.49
N LYS A 49 3.20 4.91 -13.50
CA LYS A 49 2.16 4.08 -14.12
C LYS A 49 0.77 4.31 -13.52
N ALA A 50 0.69 4.44 -12.20
CA ALA A 50 -0.57 4.74 -11.51
C ALA A 50 -1.13 6.11 -11.93
N THR A 51 -0.26 7.12 -12.06
CA THR A 51 -0.67 8.46 -12.52
C THR A 51 -1.14 8.44 -13.98
N GLU A 52 -0.45 7.69 -14.84
CA GLU A 52 -0.87 7.48 -16.24
C GLU A 52 -2.24 6.81 -16.33
N ALA A 53 -2.45 5.72 -15.59
CA ALA A 53 -3.73 5.02 -15.54
C ALA A 53 -4.86 5.90 -14.99
N ALA A 54 -4.58 6.70 -13.95
CA ALA A 54 -5.53 7.66 -13.41
C ALA A 54 -5.89 8.74 -14.44
N ASN A 55 -4.91 9.24 -15.19
CA ASN A 55 -5.14 10.22 -16.26
C ASN A 55 -5.98 9.63 -17.41
N GLN A 56 -5.77 8.37 -17.79
CA GLN A 56 -6.61 7.69 -18.79
C GLN A 56 -8.06 7.62 -18.31
N THR A 57 -8.27 7.20 -17.07
CA THR A 57 -9.61 7.15 -16.45
C THR A 57 -10.26 8.54 -16.39
N LEU A 58 -9.50 9.57 -16.04
CA LEU A 58 -10.00 10.95 -16.01
C LEU A 58 -10.40 11.44 -17.41
N ALA A 59 -9.62 11.14 -18.44
CA ALA A 59 -9.94 11.53 -19.81
C ALA A 59 -11.27 10.92 -20.28
N GLU A 60 -11.53 9.66 -19.94
CA GLU A 60 -12.81 9.00 -20.22
C GLU A 60 -13.96 9.66 -19.46
N LEU A 61 -13.82 9.85 -18.15
CA LEU A 61 -14.88 10.43 -17.30
C LEU A 61 -15.19 11.90 -17.63
N LEU A 62 -14.21 12.64 -18.16
CA LEU A 62 -14.33 14.05 -18.52
C LEU A 62 -14.58 14.26 -20.02
N THR A 63 -14.82 13.20 -20.79
CA THR A 63 -15.13 13.32 -22.22
C THR A 63 -16.36 14.21 -22.44
N GLY A 64 -16.24 15.21 -23.31
CA GLY A 64 -17.30 16.19 -23.60
C GLY A 64 -17.50 17.26 -22.52
N ARG A 65 -16.72 17.25 -21.44
CA ARG A 65 -16.75 18.31 -20.43
C ARG A 65 -15.80 19.45 -20.80
N PRO A 66 -16.17 20.71 -20.47
CA PRO A 66 -15.35 21.88 -20.79
C PRO A 66 -14.10 22.03 -19.91
N HIS A 67 -14.00 21.26 -18.82
CA HIS A 67 -12.86 21.27 -17.92
C HIS A 67 -12.18 19.91 -18.01
N GLN A 68 -10.93 19.90 -18.49
CA GLN A 68 -10.07 18.73 -18.52
C GLN A 68 -9.09 18.83 -17.36
N VAL A 69 -8.77 17.69 -16.74
CA VAL A 69 -7.83 17.61 -15.61
C VAL A 69 -6.74 16.63 -15.98
N ARG A 70 -5.48 17.01 -15.71
CA ARG A 70 -4.33 16.13 -15.84
C ARG A 70 -3.49 16.16 -14.57
N LEU A 71 -3.24 14.97 -14.05
CA LEU A 71 -2.37 14.73 -12.90
C LEU A 71 -0.91 14.66 -13.36
N VAL A 72 -0.02 15.29 -12.59
CA VAL A 72 1.44 15.23 -12.81
C VAL A 72 2.11 14.76 -11.52
N PRO A 73 2.92 13.68 -11.57
CA PRO A 73 3.60 13.20 -10.39
C PRO A 73 4.82 14.07 -10.07
N VAL A 74 4.97 14.44 -8.79
CA VAL A 74 6.14 15.15 -8.25
C VAL A 74 6.82 14.23 -7.24
N LEU A 75 7.99 13.70 -7.61
CA LEU A 75 8.72 12.71 -6.82
C LEU A 75 9.78 13.40 -5.94
N LYS A 76 9.83 13.04 -4.66
CA LYS A 76 10.90 13.43 -3.72
C LYS A 76 11.54 12.19 -3.14
N HIS A 77 12.83 11.99 -3.41
CA HIS A 77 13.60 10.89 -2.85
C HIS A 77 14.25 11.29 -1.53
N ILE A 78 14.19 10.41 -0.55
CA ILE A 78 14.82 10.56 0.76
C ILE A 78 15.56 9.27 1.15
N GLU A 79 16.51 9.38 2.06
CA GLU A 79 17.14 8.21 2.69
C GLU A 79 16.12 7.42 3.52
N ALA A 80 16.23 6.09 3.53
CA ALA A 80 15.32 5.22 4.27
C ALA A 80 15.37 5.53 5.79
N GLY A 81 14.19 5.68 6.39
CA GLY A 81 14.05 5.99 7.82
C GLY A 81 14.37 7.45 8.19
N ASN A 82 14.74 8.31 7.25
CA ASN A 82 15.15 9.68 7.54
C ASN A 82 13.93 10.61 7.74
N ALA A 83 13.46 10.68 8.97
CA ALA A 83 12.31 11.47 9.40
C ALA A 83 12.46 13.00 9.14
N PHE A 84 13.68 13.52 9.27
CA PHE A 84 13.97 14.93 9.00
C PHE A 84 13.90 15.23 7.51
N ALA A 85 14.48 14.36 6.67
CA ALA A 85 14.38 14.47 5.22
C ALA A 85 12.92 14.39 4.74
N ALA A 86 12.10 13.52 5.36
CA ALA A 86 10.67 13.43 5.06
C ALA A 86 9.91 14.74 5.37
N THR A 87 10.22 15.38 6.51
CA THR A 87 9.67 16.71 6.86
C THR A 87 10.04 17.75 5.80
N LYS A 88 11.31 17.78 5.38
CA LYS A 88 11.81 18.70 4.36
C LYS A 88 11.14 18.45 3.01
N ALA A 89 11.03 17.19 2.59
CA ALA A 89 10.38 16.80 1.34
C ALA A 89 8.90 17.20 1.32
N ALA A 90 8.16 16.98 2.40
CA ALA A 90 6.77 17.44 2.52
C ALA A 90 6.68 18.97 2.39
N CYS A 91 7.54 19.72 3.07
CA CYS A 91 7.58 21.19 2.94
C CYS A 91 7.92 21.66 1.51
N GLU A 92 8.77 20.94 0.78
CA GLU A 92 9.05 21.25 -0.63
C GLU A 92 7.82 20.99 -1.52
N LEU A 93 7.11 19.89 -1.33
CA LEU A 93 5.87 19.59 -2.04
C LEU A 93 4.79 20.66 -1.79
N LEU A 94 4.70 21.20 -0.57
CA LEU A 94 3.81 22.31 -0.26
C LEU A 94 4.11 23.60 -1.05
N ARG A 95 5.36 23.79 -1.50
CA ARG A 95 5.73 24.91 -2.38
C ARG A 95 5.39 24.65 -3.85
N GLU A 96 5.24 23.39 -4.24
CA GLU A 96 4.98 22.93 -5.61
C GLU A 96 3.49 22.55 -5.81
N PRO A 97 2.57 23.51 -5.62
CA PRO A 97 1.16 23.33 -5.21
C PRO A 97 0.56 21.95 -5.53
N VAL A 98 0.80 20.98 -4.64
CA VAL A 98 0.27 19.62 -4.77
C VAL A 98 -1.15 19.53 -4.22
N VAL A 99 -1.97 18.67 -4.81
CA VAL A 99 -3.34 18.41 -4.34
C VAL A 99 -3.42 17.27 -3.32
N ALA A 100 -2.40 16.42 -3.25
CA ALA A 100 -2.26 15.35 -2.28
C ALA A 100 -0.78 14.93 -2.16
N ILE A 101 -0.44 14.32 -1.03
CA ILE A 101 0.90 13.75 -0.76
C ILE A 101 0.74 12.26 -0.42
N PHE A 102 1.48 11.41 -1.12
CA PHE A 102 1.65 10.00 -0.77
C PHE A 102 2.90 9.85 0.07
N GLY A 103 2.74 9.21 1.22
CA GLY A 103 3.80 8.99 2.18
C GLY A 103 4.90 8.05 1.70
N PRO A 104 6.08 8.10 2.33
CA PRO A 104 7.01 7.00 2.26
C PRO A 104 6.51 5.82 3.09
N ASN A 105 7.15 4.66 2.92
CA ASN A 105 6.74 3.41 3.55
C ASN A 105 7.29 3.21 4.97
N GLY A 106 8.35 3.94 5.33
CA GLY A 106 8.97 3.86 6.65
C GLY A 106 8.14 4.58 7.71
N ASN A 107 7.98 3.91 8.87
CA ASN A 107 7.17 4.40 9.98
C ASN A 107 7.57 5.82 10.43
N ALA A 108 8.85 6.03 10.72
CA ALA A 108 9.34 7.31 11.24
C ALA A 108 9.21 8.44 10.20
N ALA A 109 9.53 8.17 8.94
CA ALA A 109 9.44 9.14 7.85
C ALA A 109 8.00 9.51 7.51
N SER A 110 7.12 8.51 7.41
CA SER A 110 5.70 8.71 7.12
C SER A 110 5.03 9.55 8.21
N ALA A 111 5.27 9.25 9.48
CA ALA A 111 4.70 9.99 10.60
C ALA A 111 5.05 11.49 10.56
N GLN A 112 6.27 11.86 10.17
CA GLN A 112 6.64 13.27 10.07
C GLN A 112 6.01 13.96 8.85
N ALA A 113 6.00 13.32 7.69
CA ALA A 113 5.35 13.86 6.50
C ALA A 113 3.82 14.01 6.68
N LEU A 114 3.19 13.07 7.38
CA LEU A 114 1.78 13.14 7.79
C LEU A 114 1.50 14.38 8.64
N ARG A 115 2.31 14.64 9.67
CA ARG A 115 2.16 15.81 10.56
C ARG A 115 2.25 17.14 9.82
N VAL A 116 3.19 17.26 8.87
CA VAL A 116 3.29 18.43 8.01
C VAL A 116 2.02 18.59 7.18
N SER A 117 1.56 17.52 6.54
CA SER A 117 0.38 17.53 5.69
C SER A 117 -0.88 17.90 6.47
N HIS A 118 -1.06 17.34 7.67
CA HIS A 118 -2.15 17.68 8.60
C HIS A 118 -2.16 19.16 8.98
N LYS A 119 -1.01 19.70 9.36
CA LYS A 119 -0.88 21.11 9.74
C LYS A 119 -1.30 22.06 8.62
N HIS A 120 -1.10 21.66 7.37
CA HIS A 120 -1.41 22.46 6.19
C HIS A 120 -2.71 22.06 5.48
N GLY A 121 -3.46 21.10 6.01
CA GLY A 121 -4.72 20.64 5.42
C GLY A 121 -4.57 19.97 4.05
N ILE A 122 -3.40 19.40 3.74
CA ILE A 122 -3.17 18.68 2.49
C ILE A 122 -3.53 17.20 2.67
N PRO A 123 -4.35 16.62 1.77
CA PRO A 123 -4.66 15.20 1.77
C PRO A 123 -3.39 14.35 1.78
N TYR A 124 -3.28 13.44 2.76
CA TYR A 124 -2.16 12.54 2.90
C TYR A 124 -2.59 11.08 2.75
N MET A 125 -1.96 10.36 1.82
CA MET A 125 -2.19 8.95 1.60
C MET A 125 -1.11 8.15 2.32
N VAL A 126 -1.50 7.40 3.35
CA VAL A 126 -0.60 6.51 4.08
C VAL A 126 -0.44 5.23 3.27
N THR A 127 0.79 4.98 2.80
CA THR A 127 1.17 3.82 1.97
C THR A 127 1.94 2.77 2.77
N ARG A 128 2.20 3.03 4.05
CA ARG A 128 2.83 2.07 4.97
C ARG A 128 1.80 1.19 5.64
N TRP A 129 2.23 -0.01 5.99
CA TRP A 129 1.46 -0.90 6.82
C TRP A 129 1.56 -0.49 8.31
N GLY A 130 0.54 -0.84 9.09
CA GLY A 130 0.46 -0.59 10.53
C GLY A 130 -0.56 0.50 10.89
N ASP A 131 -0.97 0.51 12.15
CA ASP A 131 -1.92 1.51 12.63
C ASP A 131 -1.25 2.89 12.72
N GLU A 132 -2.00 3.92 12.35
CA GLU A 132 -1.59 5.32 12.50
C GLU A 132 -2.57 5.96 13.49
N PRO A 133 -2.19 6.13 14.77
CA PRO A 133 -3.11 6.52 15.84
C PRO A 133 -3.66 7.94 15.68
N HIS A 134 -3.11 8.73 14.75
CA HIS A 134 -3.41 10.15 14.59
C HIS A 134 -3.97 10.51 13.23
N LEU A 135 -4.56 9.57 12.48
CA LEU A 135 -5.28 9.91 11.27
C LEU A 135 -6.41 10.90 11.56
N ASN A 136 -6.50 11.93 10.74
CA ASN A 136 -7.59 12.90 10.77
C ASN A 136 -8.35 12.87 9.43
N ASN A 137 -9.30 13.80 9.27
CA ASN A 137 -10.15 13.91 8.08
C ASN A 137 -9.41 14.29 6.78
N VAL A 138 -8.12 14.63 6.84
CA VAL A 138 -7.28 14.90 5.65
C VAL A 138 -6.24 13.80 5.42
N SER A 139 -6.46 12.60 5.95
CA SER A 139 -5.59 11.45 5.70
C SER A 139 -6.36 10.17 5.47
N ILE A 140 -5.85 9.33 4.58
CA ILE A 140 -6.44 8.04 4.21
C ILE A 140 -5.37 6.98 4.33
N ASN A 141 -5.66 5.89 5.05
CA ASN A 141 -4.81 4.71 5.06
C ASN A 141 -5.19 3.79 3.89
N LEU A 142 -4.20 3.47 3.05
CA LEU A 142 -4.38 2.57 1.91
C LEU A 142 -4.20 1.09 2.30
N HIS A 143 -3.72 0.82 3.51
CA HIS A 143 -3.61 -0.53 4.05
C HIS A 143 -4.81 -0.89 4.93
N PRO A 144 -5.20 -2.17 4.96
CA PRO A 144 -6.14 -2.66 5.95
C PRO A 144 -5.64 -2.34 7.37
N PRO A 145 -6.53 -1.96 8.30
CA PRO A 145 -6.16 -1.80 9.71
C PRO A 145 -5.55 -3.08 10.26
N GLN A 146 -4.53 -2.95 11.12
CA GLN A 146 -3.77 -4.09 11.63
C GLN A 146 -4.66 -5.07 12.40
N SER A 147 -5.60 -4.54 13.19
CA SER A 147 -6.60 -5.31 13.92
C SER A 147 -7.46 -6.22 13.02
N VAL A 148 -7.76 -5.78 11.79
CA VAL A 148 -8.58 -6.54 10.84
C VAL A 148 -7.82 -7.76 10.31
N ILE A 149 -6.50 -7.66 10.14
CA ILE A 149 -5.67 -8.75 9.62
C ILE A 149 -5.62 -9.90 10.62
N GLY A 150 -5.23 -9.62 11.87
CA GLY A 150 -5.16 -10.64 12.93
C GLY A 150 -6.53 -11.27 13.20
N HIS A 151 -7.60 -10.48 13.16
CA HIS A 151 -8.96 -10.96 13.29
C HIS A 151 -9.37 -11.89 12.14
N THR A 152 -9.08 -11.49 10.90
CA THR A 152 -9.43 -12.29 9.70
C THR A 152 -8.65 -13.59 9.67
N LEU A 153 -7.35 -13.56 9.99
CA LEU A 153 -6.54 -14.77 10.09
C LEU A 153 -7.08 -15.72 11.17
N ARG A 154 -7.42 -15.20 12.36
CA ARG A 154 -8.07 -16.01 13.42
C ARG A 154 -9.34 -16.67 12.92
N ARG A 155 -10.26 -15.91 12.32
CA ARG A 155 -11.53 -16.47 11.83
C ARG A 155 -11.29 -17.52 10.75
N PHE A 156 -10.33 -17.30 9.87
CA PHE A 156 -9.96 -18.29 8.87
C PHE A 156 -9.49 -19.60 9.52
N VAL A 157 -8.50 -19.53 10.43
CA VAL A 157 -7.96 -20.74 11.06
C VAL A 157 -8.97 -21.44 11.97
N GLU A 158 -9.86 -20.71 12.64
CA GLU A 158 -10.82 -21.29 13.59
C GLU A 158 -12.15 -21.74 12.97
N GLU A 159 -12.71 -20.93 12.06
CA GLU A 159 -14.08 -21.12 11.56
C GLU A 159 -14.08 -21.82 10.20
N ALA A 160 -13.16 -21.47 9.30
CA ALA A 160 -13.10 -22.08 7.97
C ALA A 160 -12.31 -23.39 7.98
N GLU A 161 -11.16 -23.39 8.67
CA GLU A 161 -10.25 -24.53 8.69
C GLU A 161 -10.37 -25.40 9.95
N GLU A 162 -11.08 -24.92 10.97
CA GLU A 162 -11.33 -25.62 12.23
C GLU A 162 -10.08 -26.09 12.99
N TRP A 163 -8.95 -25.38 12.87
CA TRP A 163 -7.70 -25.72 13.53
C TRP A 163 -7.84 -25.69 15.05
N LYS A 164 -7.37 -26.75 15.72
CA LYS A 164 -7.33 -26.87 17.19
C LYS A 164 -5.94 -26.69 17.78
N GLN A 165 -4.93 -26.67 16.92
CA GLN A 165 -3.51 -26.62 17.25
C GLN A 165 -2.85 -25.76 16.17
N LEU A 166 -2.03 -24.80 16.59
CA LEU A 166 -1.32 -23.88 15.71
C LEU A 166 0.16 -23.75 16.11
N GLY A 167 1.05 -23.98 15.15
CA GLY A 167 2.45 -23.56 15.22
C GLY A 167 2.64 -22.19 14.57
N LEU A 168 3.06 -21.18 15.32
CA LEU A 168 3.47 -19.89 14.75
C LEU A 168 4.99 -19.82 14.67
N ILE A 169 5.51 -19.73 13.44
CA ILE A 169 6.94 -19.55 13.17
C ILE A 169 7.13 -18.11 12.71
N TYR A 170 7.96 -17.33 13.40
CA TYR A 170 8.07 -15.89 13.14
C TYR A 170 9.52 -15.40 13.25
N THR A 171 9.92 -14.40 12.46
CA THR A 171 11.30 -13.85 12.51
C THR A 171 11.43 -12.61 13.39
N ASP A 172 10.43 -11.74 13.37
CA ASP A 172 10.48 -10.41 13.99
C ASP A 172 9.47 -10.29 15.14
N ASP A 173 9.94 -9.85 16.30
CA ASP A 173 9.10 -9.68 17.48
C ASP A 173 8.13 -8.50 17.31
N GLU A 174 8.53 -7.44 16.59
CA GLU A 174 7.65 -6.28 16.30
C GLU A 174 6.50 -6.68 15.36
N GLY A 175 6.79 -7.55 14.39
CA GLY A 175 5.80 -8.13 13.49
C GLY A 175 4.70 -8.95 14.19
N LEU A 176 4.88 -9.37 15.45
CA LEU A 176 3.86 -10.13 16.19
C LEU A 176 2.62 -9.32 16.53
N GLU A 177 2.71 -8.00 16.58
CA GLU A 177 1.57 -7.15 16.88
C GLU A 177 0.42 -7.36 15.88
N LYS A 178 0.70 -7.78 14.64
CA LYS A 178 -0.34 -8.09 13.64
C LYS A 178 -1.15 -9.34 13.96
N PHE A 179 -0.64 -10.19 14.84
CA PHE A 179 -1.27 -11.41 15.29
C PHE A 179 -1.91 -11.28 16.68
N GLU A 180 -1.95 -10.09 17.28
CA GLU A 180 -2.52 -9.89 18.63
C GLU A 180 -3.89 -10.57 18.77
N SER A 181 -4.81 -10.28 17.84
CA SER A 181 -6.16 -10.83 17.88
C SER A 181 -6.20 -12.35 17.76
N LEU A 182 -5.25 -12.95 17.02
CA LEU A 182 -5.09 -14.40 16.91
C LEU A 182 -4.53 -14.98 18.22
N LEU A 183 -3.42 -14.43 18.72
CA LEU A 183 -2.73 -14.92 19.91
C LEU A 183 -3.58 -14.78 21.19
N ALA A 184 -4.34 -13.70 21.32
CA ALA A 184 -5.15 -13.44 22.51
C ALA A 184 -6.46 -14.23 22.56
N HIS A 185 -7.00 -14.66 21.42
CA HIS A 185 -8.37 -15.19 21.35
C HIS A 185 -8.51 -16.56 20.67
N PHE A 186 -7.43 -17.14 20.16
CA PHE A 186 -7.48 -18.48 19.58
C PHE A 186 -7.87 -19.51 20.65
N LYS A 187 -8.85 -20.35 20.33
CA LYS A 187 -9.41 -21.34 21.27
C LYS A 187 -8.57 -22.60 21.42
N GLY A 188 -7.65 -22.85 20.48
CA GLY A 188 -6.77 -24.01 20.47
C GLY A 188 -5.40 -23.76 21.10
N ASP A 189 -4.52 -24.75 21.00
CA ASP A 189 -3.16 -24.64 21.52
C ASP A 189 -2.25 -23.93 20.52
N ILE A 190 -1.57 -22.87 20.94
CA ILE A 190 -0.54 -22.17 20.15
C ILE A 190 0.85 -22.50 20.66
N ILE A 191 1.75 -22.91 19.77
CA ILE A 191 3.18 -22.98 20.03
C ILE A 191 3.92 -22.01 19.11
N MET A 192 4.57 -21.00 19.71
CA MET A 192 5.36 -20.02 18.97
C MET A 192 6.85 -20.39 18.96
N ARG A 193 7.52 -20.22 17.83
CA ARG A 193 8.97 -20.41 17.68
C ARG A 193 9.56 -19.34 16.79
N LYS A 194 10.63 -18.71 17.28
CA LYS A 194 11.38 -17.72 16.50
C LYS A 194 12.24 -18.40 15.44
N TRP A 195 12.15 -17.93 14.21
CA TRP A 195 12.97 -18.32 13.08
C TRP A 195 14.20 -17.40 13.03
N ASP A 196 15.30 -17.87 13.62
CA ASP A 196 16.56 -17.13 13.71
C ASP A 196 17.67 -17.88 12.96
N ARG A 197 18.28 -17.19 11.97
CA ARG A 197 19.36 -17.72 11.15
C ARG A 197 20.74 -17.55 11.77
N ASN A 198 20.91 -16.65 12.74
CA ASN A 198 22.23 -16.31 13.26
C ASN A 198 22.93 -17.49 13.95
N ASP A 199 22.16 -18.45 14.48
CA ASP A 199 22.68 -19.56 15.29
C ASP A 199 22.29 -20.96 14.76
N LEU A 200 21.88 -21.10 13.49
CA LEU A 200 21.26 -22.33 12.94
C LEU A 200 20.01 -22.80 13.72
N ILE A 201 19.46 -21.94 14.59
CA ILE A 201 18.31 -22.23 15.46
C ILE A 201 17.07 -22.56 14.61
N HIS A 202 16.93 -21.94 13.44
CA HIS A 202 15.86 -22.23 12.49
C HIS A 202 15.75 -23.71 12.12
N LYS A 203 16.88 -24.42 11.99
CA LYS A 203 16.88 -25.88 11.76
C LYS A 203 16.28 -26.66 12.92
N TYR A 204 16.54 -26.21 14.15
CA TYR A 204 15.99 -26.81 15.35
C TYR A 204 14.50 -26.56 15.50
N VAL A 205 13.95 -25.47 14.96
CA VAL A 205 12.50 -25.21 14.97
C VAL A 205 11.75 -26.32 14.23
N ILE A 206 12.16 -26.64 13.00
CA ILE A 206 11.52 -27.70 12.21
C ILE A 206 11.74 -29.07 12.86
N LYS A 207 12.98 -29.36 13.30
CA LYS A 207 13.28 -30.59 14.02
C LYS A 207 12.43 -30.75 15.28
N TYR A 208 12.22 -29.68 16.05
CA TYR A 208 11.40 -29.68 17.25
C TYR A 208 9.95 -30.06 16.94
N PHE A 209 9.32 -29.41 15.96
CA PHE A 209 7.94 -29.72 15.58
C PHE A 209 7.81 -31.15 15.04
N ARG A 210 8.78 -31.59 14.22
CA ARG A 210 8.81 -32.95 13.69
C ARG A 210 9.01 -34.01 14.77
N THR A 211 9.82 -33.74 15.78
CA THR A 211 10.12 -34.71 16.86
C THR A 211 8.98 -34.78 17.85
N THR A 212 8.41 -33.63 18.22
CA THR A 212 7.32 -33.55 19.19
C THR A 212 6.00 -34.02 18.58
N MET A 213 5.83 -33.89 17.26
CA MET A 213 4.58 -34.17 16.54
C MET A 213 3.37 -33.46 17.17
N SER A 214 3.61 -32.28 17.75
CA SER A 214 2.60 -31.52 18.51
C SER A 214 1.78 -30.57 17.65
N GLN A 215 2.26 -30.22 16.46
CA GLN A 215 1.66 -29.24 15.58
C GLN A 215 1.78 -29.70 14.13
N PHE A 216 0.69 -29.59 13.37
CA PHE A 216 0.60 -29.95 11.95
C PHE A 216 0.01 -28.82 11.11
N ARG A 217 -0.23 -27.67 11.72
CA ARG A 217 -0.86 -26.51 11.11
C ARG A 217 -0.02 -25.29 11.49
N PHE A 218 0.48 -24.58 10.49
CA PHE A 218 1.50 -23.58 10.69
C PHE A 218 1.10 -22.25 10.08
N VAL A 219 1.26 -21.18 10.85
CA VAL A 219 1.40 -19.83 10.32
C VAL A 219 2.89 -19.52 10.29
N VAL A 220 3.40 -19.15 9.12
CA VAL A 220 4.82 -18.93 8.86
C VAL A 220 5.04 -17.49 8.44
N ASP A 221 5.61 -16.72 9.35
CA ASP A 221 5.90 -15.30 9.22
C ASP A 221 7.41 -15.06 9.16
N ILE A 222 8.00 -15.42 8.02
CA ILE A 222 9.43 -15.26 7.72
C ILE A 222 9.61 -14.41 6.46
N PRO A 223 10.75 -13.72 6.26
CA PRO A 223 11.01 -12.97 5.04
C PRO A 223 10.87 -13.83 3.79
N GLN A 224 10.34 -13.25 2.70
CA GLN A 224 10.14 -13.94 1.42
C GLN A 224 11.44 -14.58 0.90
N SER A 225 12.57 -13.90 1.09
CA SER A 225 13.90 -14.39 0.72
C SER A 225 14.31 -15.68 1.44
N GLU A 226 13.71 -15.99 2.60
CA GLU A 226 14.00 -17.18 3.41
C GLU A 226 13.00 -18.34 3.19
N ILE A 227 11.89 -18.10 2.50
CA ILE A 227 10.88 -19.12 2.19
C ILE A 227 11.49 -20.34 1.46
N PRO A 228 12.38 -20.18 0.45
CA PRO A 228 12.99 -21.34 -0.20
C PRO A 228 13.73 -22.27 0.77
N GLU A 229 14.55 -21.70 1.67
CA GLU A 229 15.29 -22.46 2.68
C GLU A 229 14.33 -23.16 3.66
N PHE A 230 13.26 -22.48 4.07
CA PHE A 230 12.21 -23.07 4.90
C PHE A 230 11.55 -24.27 4.22
N LEU A 231 11.20 -24.14 2.94
CA LEU A 231 10.54 -25.20 2.16
C LEU A 231 11.45 -26.42 1.98
N ASP A 232 12.73 -26.21 1.69
CA ASP A 232 13.71 -27.29 1.60
C ASP A 232 13.83 -28.05 2.92
N LEU A 233 13.85 -27.31 4.05
CA LEU A 233 13.99 -27.89 5.37
C LEU A 233 12.76 -28.71 5.79
N ILE A 234 11.53 -28.20 5.59
CA ILE A 234 10.33 -29.00 5.91
C ILE A 234 10.24 -30.26 5.04
N ASN A 235 10.75 -30.21 3.80
CA ASN A 235 10.81 -31.37 2.93
C ASN A 235 11.82 -32.41 3.45
N GLU A 236 13.02 -31.98 3.87
CA GLU A 236 14.03 -32.86 4.49
C GLU A 236 13.47 -33.62 5.70
N TYR A 237 12.65 -32.94 6.52
CA TYR A 237 12.00 -33.54 7.71
C TYR A 237 10.69 -34.28 7.41
N ASN A 238 10.29 -34.43 6.14
CA ASN A 238 9.04 -35.06 5.69
C ASN A 238 7.77 -34.40 6.28
N MET A 239 7.76 -33.08 6.40
CA MET A 239 6.62 -32.28 6.84
C MET A 239 5.79 -31.71 5.67
N THR A 240 5.92 -32.28 4.47
CA THR A 240 5.21 -31.85 3.24
C THR A 240 4.04 -32.76 2.85
N SER A 241 3.68 -33.72 3.70
CA SER A 241 2.53 -34.60 3.44
C SER A 241 1.19 -33.85 3.54
N GLN A 242 0.11 -34.47 3.05
CA GLN A 242 -1.26 -33.94 3.12
C GLN A 242 -1.75 -33.63 4.55
N TYR A 243 -1.06 -34.15 5.58
CA TYR A 243 -1.39 -33.89 6.97
C TYR A 243 -0.88 -32.55 7.46
N TYR A 244 -0.02 -31.85 6.71
CA TYR A 244 0.51 -30.55 7.10
C TYR A 244 -0.19 -29.43 6.32
N SER A 245 -0.44 -28.30 6.99
CA SER A 245 -0.93 -27.08 6.33
C SER A 245 -0.08 -25.89 6.76
N TYR A 246 0.20 -24.99 5.82
CA TYR A 246 1.07 -23.83 6.00
C TYR A 246 0.40 -22.59 5.42
N ILE A 247 0.35 -21.50 6.20
CA ILE A 247 -0.11 -20.18 5.78
C ILE A 247 1.08 -19.22 5.90
N PHE A 248 1.53 -18.66 4.78
CA PHE A 248 2.64 -17.69 4.77
C PHE A 248 2.10 -16.26 4.87
N THR A 249 2.65 -15.45 5.77
CA THR A 249 2.10 -14.12 6.13
C THR A 249 3.08 -12.96 5.98
N ASP A 250 4.10 -13.11 5.13
CA ASP A 250 5.11 -12.08 4.89
C ASP A 250 4.62 -10.84 4.11
N TRP A 251 3.31 -10.57 4.14
CA TRP A 251 2.63 -9.57 3.31
C TRP A 251 3.01 -8.12 3.68
N VAL A 252 3.95 -7.95 4.62
CA VAL A 252 4.26 -6.70 5.32
C VAL A 252 5.73 -6.29 5.15
N ARG A 253 6.68 -7.22 4.99
CA ARG A 253 8.12 -6.92 5.09
C ARG A 253 8.79 -6.52 3.78
N GLU A 254 8.34 -7.03 2.64
CA GLU A 254 8.85 -6.62 1.34
C GLU A 254 7.71 -6.33 0.38
N HIS A 255 7.84 -5.20 -0.31
CA HIS A 255 7.13 -4.81 -1.52
C HIS A 255 5.82 -5.58 -1.77
N ALA A 256 4.74 -5.16 -1.11
CA ALA A 256 3.40 -5.45 -1.61
C ALA A 256 3.24 -4.75 -2.97
N ILE A 257 3.82 -5.33 -4.00
CA ILE A 257 3.42 -5.13 -5.38
C ILE A 257 2.06 -5.81 -5.43
N PHE A 258 1.00 -5.01 -5.39
CA PHE A 258 -0.30 -5.46 -5.85
C PHE A 258 -0.09 -6.04 -7.26
N LEU A 259 -0.16 -7.37 -7.38
CA LEU A 259 -0.28 -8.07 -8.66
C LEU A 259 -1.75 -8.08 -9.07
#